data_AF-A0A6G0J8R0-F1
#
_entry.id   AF-A0A6G0J8R0-F1
#
_cell.length_a   1.000
_cell.length_b   1.000
_cell.length_c   1.000
_cell.angle_alpha   90.00
_cell.angle_beta   90.00
_cell.angle_gamma   90.00
#
_symmetry.space_group_name_H-M   'P 1'
#
loop_
_entity.id
_entity.type
_entity.pdbx_description
1 polymer ?
#
loop_
_entity_poly.entity_id
_entity_poly.type
_entity_poly.pdbx_seq_one_letter_code
_entity_poly.pdbx_strand_id
1 'polypeptide(L)'
;MPIRRFGGHRSLVSHAPKLSYGYTKMNVSRSGYRVFSANSSPACTELAKKITERLGVELGKSVVYQESNKETRVDVKESVRGQDIFIIQTIPRDVNTAIMELLVMAYALKTSCAKNIIGVIPYFPYSKQCKMRKRGSIVCKLLASMLAKAGLTHIITMDLHQKEIQGFFSFPVDNLRASPFLIQYIQEEIPDYRNAIIVAKSPSAAKRAQSYAERLRLGLAVMHGEAHQLESNMADGWHSPPSSRTTTGHTGLELPSAAQTRCFLFTSPQTLS
;
A
#
# COMPACT_ATOMS: atom_id res chain seq x y z
N MET A 1 -7.26 -22.13 82.31
CA MET A 1 -7.45 -22.93 81.07
C MET A 1 -8.89 -22.73 80.57
N PRO A 2 -9.25 -22.90 79.29
CA PRO A 2 -8.67 -22.42 78.02
C PRO A 2 -9.71 -21.74 77.07
N ILE A 3 -9.23 -20.80 76.23
CA ILE A 3 -9.36 -20.62 74.75
C ILE A 3 -10.69 -20.88 73.96
N ARG A 4 -11.17 -19.79 73.33
CA ARG A 4 -11.79 -19.54 71.97
C ARG A 4 -13.13 -20.16 71.51
N ARG A 5 -13.97 -19.29 70.91
CA ARG A 5 -14.32 -19.16 69.45
C ARG A 5 -15.23 -17.92 69.24
N PHE A 6 -14.87 -16.91 68.41
CA PHE A 6 -15.01 -16.70 66.95
C PHE A 6 -16.34 -16.06 66.47
N GLY A 7 -16.22 -14.94 65.72
CA GLY A 7 -17.02 -14.66 64.52
C GLY A 7 -18.11 -13.57 64.60
N GLY A 8 -17.84 -12.37 64.06
CA GLY A 8 -18.84 -11.31 63.83
C GLY A 8 -18.60 -10.58 62.51
N HIS A 9 -19.61 -10.61 61.63
CA HIS A 9 -19.68 -10.01 60.30
C HIS A 9 -19.56 -8.47 60.30
N ARG A 10 -18.80 -7.91 59.34
CA ARG A 10 -19.12 -6.61 58.69
C ARG A 10 -18.74 -6.61 57.21
N SER A 11 -19.54 -5.86 56.47
CA SER A 11 -19.74 -5.79 55.02
C SER A 11 -18.55 -5.32 54.19
N LEU A 12 -18.39 -5.94 53.02
CA LEU A 12 -17.43 -5.64 51.96
C LEU A 12 -17.82 -4.35 51.21
N VAL A 13 -16.99 -3.31 51.32
CA VAL A 13 -16.90 -2.23 50.32
C VAL A 13 -15.60 -2.44 49.56
N SER A 14 -15.71 -2.92 48.32
CA SER A 14 -14.58 -3.15 47.43
C SER A 14 -14.04 -1.82 46.89
N HIS A 15 -12.95 -1.32 47.48
CA HIS A 15 -12.07 -0.37 46.82
C HIS A 15 -11.04 -1.14 46.00
N ALA A 16 -11.26 -1.17 44.68
CA ALA A 16 -10.29 -1.69 43.74
C ALA A 16 -9.00 -0.84 43.80
N PRO A 17 -7.81 -1.45 43.90
CA PRO A 17 -6.56 -0.71 43.85
C PRO A 17 -6.38 -0.14 42.44
N LYS A 18 -6.19 1.18 42.35
CA LYS A 18 -5.71 1.85 41.13
C LYS A 18 -4.34 1.29 40.79
N LEU A 19 -4.29 0.37 39.84
CA LEU A 19 -3.06 -0.05 39.17
C LEU A 19 -2.49 1.18 38.45
N SER A 20 -1.52 1.82 39.10
CA SER A 20 -0.60 2.74 38.47
C SER A 20 0.11 1.97 37.36
N TYR A 21 -0.31 2.17 36.11
CA TYR A 21 0.35 1.62 34.95
C TYR A 21 1.69 2.34 34.83
N GLY A 22 2.72 1.77 35.45
CA GLY A 22 4.08 2.26 35.38
C GLY A 22 4.51 2.35 33.92
N TYR A 23 4.83 3.58 33.51
CA TYR A 23 5.49 3.89 32.25
C TYR A 23 6.85 3.18 32.23
N THR A 24 6.84 1.93 31.82
CA THR A 24 8.02 1.10 31.74
C THR A 24 8.86 1.65 30.60
N LYS A 25 10.07 2.12 30.93
CA LYS A 25 11.16 2.47 30.00
C LYS A 25 11.04 1.68 28.69
N MET A 26 10.76 2.38 27.59
CA MET A 26 10.77 1.79 26.25
C MET A 26 12.16 1.21 26.00
N ASN A 27 12.24 -0.12 25.99
CA ASN A 27 13.50 -0.85 25.92
C ASN A 27 14.07 -0.74 24.51
N VAL A 28 15.14 0.03 24.37
CA VAL A 28 16.06 -0.05 23.23
C VAL A 28 16.74 -1.43 23.23
N SER A 29 16.65 -2.09 22.06
CA SER A 29 17.44 -3.24 21.57
C SER A 29 17.41 -4.59 22.32
N ARG A 30 16.24 -5.23 22.45
CA ARG A 30 16.17 -6.71 22.54
C ARG A 30 15.86 -7.40 21.21
N SER A 31 15.43 -6.64 20.21
CA SER A 31 15.13 -7.14 18.88
C SER A 31 16.40 -7.11 18.02
N GLY A 32 16.75 -8.23 17.38
CA GLY A 32 17.80 -8.29 16.35
C GLY A 32 17.51 -7.48 15.08
N TYR A 33 16.49 -6.60 15.12
CA TYR A 33 16.06 -5.76 14.02
C TYR A 33 15.84 -4.30 14.43
N ARG A 34 15.96 -3.39 13.45
CA ARG A 34 15.62 -1.97 13.55
C ARG A 34 14.65 -1.51 12.48
N VAL A 35 13.87 -0.48 12.81
CA VAL A 35 12.85 0.09 11.91
C VAL A 35 13.14 1.56 11.71
N PHE A 36 13.30 2.01 10.48
CA PHE A 36 13.50 3.40 10.11
C PHE A 36 12.32 3.90 9.26
N SER A 37 12.10 5.21 9.24
CA SER A 37 11.20 5.87 8.31
C SER A 37 12.03 6.71 7.36
N ALA A 38 11.89 6.49 6.05
CA ALA A 38 12.64 7.25 5.04
C ALA A 38 11.97 8.60 4.71
N ASN A 39 10.76 8.86 5.18
CA ASN A 39 10.03 10.09 4.87
C ASN A 39 10.64 11.32 5.54
N SER A 40 10.86 12.39 4.77
CA SER A 40 11.24 13.72 5.29
C SER A 40 10.08 14.48 5.98
N SER A 41 8.83 14.21 5.57
CA SER A 41 7.65 14.89 6.11
C SER A 41 7.05 14.14 7.32
N PRO A 42 6.80 14.81 8.47
CA PRO A 42 6.24 14.17 9.67
C PRO A 42 4.87 13.51 9.45
N ALA A 43 4.02 14.06 8.58
CA ALA A 43 2.71 13.51 8.28
C ALA A 43 2.81 12.13 7.59
N CYS A 44 3.86 11.93 6.79
CA CYS A 44 4.11 10.67 6.10
C CYS A 44 4.67 9.58 7.03
N THR A 45 5.11 9.96 8.24
CA THR A 45 5.68 9.06 9.26
C THR A 45 4.60 8.46 10.18
N GLU A 46 3.33 8.88 10.08
CA GLU A 46 2.25 8.40 10.95
C GLU A 46 2.09 6.88 10.90
N LEU A 47 2.10 6.31 9.69
CA LEU A 47 2.00 4.85 9.52
C LEU A 47 3.19 4.12 10.13
N ALA A 48 4.40 4.68 9.98
CA ALA A 48 5.61 4.10 10.56
C ALA A 48 5.50 4.05 12.09
N LYS A 49 5.03 5.13 12.73
CA LYS A 49 4.78 5.18 14.18
C LYS A 49 3.77 4.14 14.63
N LYS A 50 2.63 4.04 13.95
CA LYS A 50 1.59 3.03 14.25
C LYS A 50 2.12 1.59 14.13
N ILE A 51 2.98 1.31 13.15
CA ILE A 51 3.64 0.01 12.99
C ILE A 51 4.59 -0.25 14.16
N THR A 52 5.45 0.71 14.50
CA THR A 52 6.42 0.56 15.59
C THR A 52 5.76 0.44 16.97
N GLU A 53 4.67 1.17 17.21
CA GLU A 53 3.85 1.06 18.43
C GLU A 53 3.28 -0.35 18.59
N ARG A 54 2.73 -0.93 17.52
CA ARG A 54 2.21 -2.31 17.53
C ARG A 54 3.30 -3.36 17.73
N LEU A 55 4.52 -3.07 17.27
CA LEU A 55 5.69 -3.94 17.44
C LEU A 55 6.37 -3.75 18.81
N GLY A 56 6.00 -2.73 19.58
CA GLY A 56 6.66 -2.39 20.84
C GLY A 56 8.13 -1.96 20.67
N VAL A 57 8.47 -1.36 19.53
CA VAL A 57 9.82 -0.84 19.24
C VAL A 57 9.75 0.66 18.97
N GLU A 58 10.87 1.36 19.16
CA GLU A 58 11.02 2.75 18.74
C GLU A 58 11.54 2.83 17.30
N LEU A 59 11.17 3.91 16.60
CA LEU A 59 11.80 4.25 15.32
C LEU A 59 13.29 4.54 15.52
N GLY A 60 14.07 4.08 14.56
CA GLY A 60 15.49 4.33 14.50
C GLY A 60 15.79 5.82 14.33
N LYS A 61 16.91 6.25 14.90
CA LYS A 61 17.38 7.63 14.87
C LYS A 61 18.00 7.88 13.50
N SER A 62 17.27 8.59 12.65
CA SER A 62 17.77 9.08 11.36
C SER A 62 17.23 10.48 11.08
N VAL A 63 18.01 11.26 10.34
CA VAL A 63 17.59 12.56 9.83
C VAL A 63 17.48 12.46 8.31
N VAL A 64 16.31 12.76 7.76
CA VAL A 64 16.06 12.84 6.32
C VAL A 64 15.59 14.25 6.01
N TYR A 65 16.27 14.92 5.09
CA TYR A 65 15.93 16.29 4.71
C TYR A 65 16.32 16.59 3.27
N GLN A 66 15.69 17.62 2.72
CA GLN A 66 16.09 18.21 1.45
C GLN A 66 16.93 19.46 1.69
N GLU A 67 18.00 19.59 0.94
CA GLU A 67 18.80 20.80 0.90
C GLU A 67 18.11 21.91 0.09
N SER A 68 18.66 23.12 0.15
CA SER A 68 18.13 24.28 -0.60
C SER A 68 18.11 24.07 -2.12
N ASN A 69 19.02 23.22 -2.64
CA ASN A 69 19.06 22.79 -4.04
C ASN A 69 18.13 21.59 -4.35
N LYS A 70 17.31 21.14 -3.39
CA LYS A 70 16.40 19.97 -3.45
C LYS A 70 17.09 18.61 -3.51
N GLU A 71 18.39 18.53 -3.27
CA GLU A 71 19.07 17.25 -3.09
C GLU A 71 18.65 16.60 -1.78
N THR A 72 18.50 15.27 -1.80
CA THR A 72 18.07 14.50 -0.63
C THR A 72 19.29 14.03 0.15
N ARG A 73 19.34 14.35 1.45
CA ARG A 73 20.33 13.81 2.39
C ARG A 73 19.67 12.94 3.45
N VAL A 74 20.36 11.86 3.78
CA VAL A 74 19.99 10.93 4.85
C VAL A 74 21.20 10.73 5.75
N ASP A 75 20.99 10.87 7.06
CA ASP A 75 22.01 10.66 8.07
C ASP A 75 21.48 9.70 9.14
N VAL A 76 22.11 8.54 9.27
CA VAL A 76 21.74 7.49 10.23
C VAL A 76 22.52 7.72 11.52
N LYS A 77 21.80 8.00 12.61
CA LYS A 77 22.36 8.45 13.91
C LYS A 77 22.55 7.32 14.94
N GLU A 78 22.42 6.06 14.53
CA GLU A 78 22.70 4.90 15.37
C GLU A 78 23.41 3.80 14.58
N SER A 79 24.08 2.88 15.27
CA SER A 79 24.75 1.75 14.61
C SER A 79 23.73 0.72 14.13
N VAL A 80 23.87 0.32 12.85
CA VAL A 80 23.01 -0.67 12.18
C VAL A 80 23.79 -1.93 11.74
N ARG A 81 25.05 -2.04 12.16
CA ARG A 81 25.97 -3.08 11.68
C ARG A 81 25.48 -4.48 12.07
N GLY A 82 25.35 -5.36 11.09
CA GLY A 82 24.94 -6.75 11.29
C GLY A 82 23.47 -6.94 11.70
N GLN A 83 22.67 -5.87 11.73
CA GLN A 83 21.26 -5.91 12.10
C GLN A 83 20.36 -6.07 10.87
N ASP A 84 19.15 -6.60 11.10
CA ASP A 84 18.08 -6.63 10.10
C ASP A 84 17.30 -5.32 10.14
N ILE A 85 17.23 -4.61 9.02
CA ILE A 85 16.70 -3.25 8.97
C ILE A 85 15.42 -3.22 8.13
N PHE A 86 14.37 -2.62 8.68
CA PHE A 86 13.12 -2.35 7.99
C PHE A 86 13.03 -0.86 7.70
N ILE A 87 12.92 -0.48 6.42
CA ILE A 87 12.70 0.90 6.00
C ILE A 87 11.24 1.05 5.62
N ILE A 88 10.48 1.84 6.37
CA ILE A 88 9.11 2.18 6.03
C ILE A 88 9.14 3.43 5.16
N GLN A 89 8.59 3.33 3.96
CA GLN A 89 8.42 4.47 3.07
C GLN A 89 6.98 4.57 2.58
N THR A 90 6.32 5.67 2.95
CA THR A 90 5.07 6.08 2.33
C THR A 90 5.34 7.03 1.18
N ILE A 91 4.46 7.06 0.17
CA ILE A 91 4.68 7.87 -1.04
C ILE A 91 3.73 9.08 -1.00
N PRO A 92 4.24 10.29 -0.68
CA PRO A 92 3.48 11.54 -0.78
C PRO A 92 3.24 11.97 -2.25
N ARG A 93 2.67 13.17 -2.43
CA ARG A 93 2.42 13.75 -3.76
C ARG A 93 3.69 13.84 -4.62
N ASP A 94 4.84 14.13 -4.00
CA ASP A 94 6.13 14.08 -4.68
C ASP A 94 6.73 12.67 -4.63
N VAL A 95 6.35 11.88 -5.64
CA VAL A 95 6.76 10.48 -5.77
C VAL A 95 8.27 10.34 -6.00
N ASN A 96 8.89 11.25 -6.73
CA ASN A 96 10.30 11.16 -7.11
C ASN A 96 11.21 11.41 -5.92
N THR A 97 10.91 12.44 -5.14
CA THR A 97 11.61 12.71 -3.88
C THR A 97 11.52 11.50 -2.95
N ALA A 98 10.32 10.93 -2.78
CA ALA A 98 10.13 9.78 -1.91
C ALA A 98 10.91 8.53 -2.36
N ILE A 99 11.08 8.35 -3.68
CA ILE A 99 11.92 7.28 -4.22
C ILE A 99 13.39 7.57 -3.92
N MET A 100 13.85 8.80 -4.10
CA MET A 100 15.24 9.18 -3.81
C MET A 100 15.58 9.05 -2.33
N GLU A 101 14.69 9.49 -1.42
CA GLU A 101 14.83 9.28 0.02
C GLU A 101 15.03 7.81 0.38
N LEU A 102 14.19 6.93 -0.19
CA LEU A 102 14.29 5.50 0.03
C LEU A 102 15.59 4.91 -0.51
N LEU A 103 15.99 5.28 -1.73
CA LEU A 103 17.22 4.78 -2.35
C LEU A 103 18.46 5.23 -1.58
N VAL A 104 18.51 6.50 -1.18
CA VAL A 104 19.63 7.07 -0.42
C VAL A 104 19.69 6.45 0.99
N MET A 105 18.55 6.29 1.67
CA MET A 105 18.51 5.61 2.97
C MET A 105 18.96 4.15 2.88
N ALA A 106 18.46 3.41 1.90
CA ALA A 106 18.88 2.03 1.68
C ALA A 106 20.38 1.92 1.41
N TYR A 107 20.91 2.81 0.57
CA TYR A 107 22.34 2.82 0.27
C TYR A 107 23.19 3.19 1.50
N ALA A 108 22.75 4.16 2.32
CA ALA A 108 23.42 4.52 3.58
C ALA A 108 23.44 3.36 4.59
N LEU A 109 22.35 2.58 4.68
CA LEU A 109 22.28 1.39 5.53
C LEU A 109 23.17 0.26 5.01
N LYS A 110 23.25 0.10 3.68
CA LYS A 110 24.15 -0.87 3.03
C LYS A 110 25.61 -0.53 3.31
N THR A 111 26.02 0.73 3.13
CA THR A 111 27.40 1.17 3.42
C THR A 111 27.74 1.08 4.91
N SER A 112 26.72 1.16 5.78
CA SER A 112 26.84 0.95 7.23
C SER A 112 26.84 -0.54 7.64
N CYS A 113 26.97 -1.45 6.69
CA CYS A 113 27.05 -2.91 6.91
C CYS A 113 25.82 -3.51 7.61
N ALA A 114 24.61 -3.01 7.31
CA ALA A 114 23.37 -3.71 7.64
C ALA A 114 23.38 -5.13 7.04
N LYS A 115 22.82 -6.12 7.76
CA LYS A 115 22.79 -7.51 7.32
C LYS A 115 21.74 -7.73 6.25
N ASN A 116 20.50 -7.32 6.55
CA ASN A 116 19.38 -7.33 5.63
C ASN A 116 18.71 -5.96 5.62
N ILE A 117 18.26 -5.52 4.45
CA ILE A 117 17.54 -4.26 4.27
C ILE A 117 16.21 -4.59 3.61
N ILE A 118 15.13 -4.48 4.38
CA ILE A 118 13.77 -4.79 3.99
C ILE A 118 13.02 -3.48 3.75
N GLY A 119 12.60 -3.23 2.51
CA GLY A 119 11.76 -2.09 2.19
C GLY A 119 10.29 -2.39 2.47
N VAL A 120 9.67 -1.69 3.41
CA VAL A 120 8.22 -1.71 3.64
C VAL A 120 7.62 -0.53 2.87
N ILE A 121 7.03 -0.83 1.70
CA ILE A 121 6.47 0.15 0.76
C ILE A 121 4.98 -0.16 0.56
N PRO A 122 4.09 0.35 1.43
CA PRO A 122 2.66 0.00 1.41
C PRO A 122 2.01 0.27 0.05
N TYR A 123 2.33 1.39 -0.58
CA TYR A 123 1.91 1.73 -1.93
C TYR A 123 3.13 1.78 -2.85
N PHE A 124 3.30 0.78 -3.71
CA PHE A 124 4.45 0.73 -4.62
C PHE A 124 4.33 1.77 -5.75
N PRO A 125 5.25 2.74 -5.86
CA PRO A 125 5.16 3.80 -6.84
C PRO A 125 5.46 3.28 -8.26
N TYR A 126 5.01 4.02 -9.28
CA TYR A 126 5.11 3.63 -10.69
C TYR A 126 4.46 2.29 -11.06
N SER A 127 3.72 1.64 -10.15
CA SER A 127 3.08 0.33 -10.38
C SER A 127 2.06 0.32 -11.52
N LYS A 128 1.46 1.47 -11.86
CA LYS A 128 0.58 1.62 -13.04
C LYS A 128 1.35 1.57 -14.37
N GLN A 129 2.65 1.86 -14.35
CA GLN A 129 3.57 1.82 -15.49
C GLN A 129 4.34 0.48 -15.55
N CYS A 130 3.62 -0.63 -15.35
CA CYS A 130 4.15 -1.99 -15.34
C CYS A 130 4.08 -2.70 -16.71
N LYS A 131 3.54 -2.04 -17.73
CA LYS A 131 3.44 -2.57 -19.10
C LYS A 131 4.00 -1.55 -20.08
N MET A 132 4.77 -2.01 -21.05
CA MET A 132 5.26 -1.17 -22.14
C MET A 132 4.08 -0.71 -22.99
N ARG A 133 4.01 0.59 -23.30
CA ARG A 133 3.01 1.19 -24.18
C ARG A 133 3.74 1.80 -25.36
N LYS A 134 3.33 1.47 -26.60
CA LYS A 134 3.97 1.94 -27.84
C LYS A 134 5.51 1.77 -27.75
N ARG A 135 6.29 2.74 -28.22
CA ARG A 135 7.74 2.86 -27.99
C ARG A 135 8.04 3.50 -26.63
N GLY A 136 7.69 2.79 -25.55
CA GLY A 136 7.79 3.29 -24.17
C GLY A 136 8.72 2.46 -23.29
N SER A 137 8.76 2.78 -21.99
CA SER A 137 9.55 2.07 -20.98
C SER A 137 8.66 1.37 -19.94
N ILE A 138 9.24 0.41 -19.21
CA ILE A 138 8.60 -0.22 -18.05
C ILE A 138 9.24 0.37 -16.79
N VAL A 139 8.81 1.57 -16.41
CA VAL A 139 9.39 2.34 -15.29
C VAL A 139 9.29 1.58 -13.97
N CYS A 140 8.23 0.78 -13.78
CA CYS A 140 8.09 -0.09 -12.60
C CYS A 140 9.26 -1.10 -12.48
N LYS A 141 9.73 -1.66 -13.60
CA LYS A 141 10.88 -2.59 -13.64
C LYS A 141 12.21 -1.86 -13.43
N LEU A 142 12.34 -0.65 -13.98
CA LEU A 142 13.48 0.22 -13.70
C LEU A 142 13.60 0.48 -12.19
N LEU A 143 12.50 0.90 -11.55
CA LEU A 143 12.48 1.16 -10.11
C LEU A 143 12.85 -0.08 -9.29
N ALA A 144 12.28 -1.25 -9.60
CA ALA A 144 12.63 -2.50 -8.93
C ALA A 144 14.15 -2.80 -9.04
N SER A 145 14.75 -2.49 -10.19
CA SER A 145 16.19 -2.67 -10.43
C SER A 145 17.03 -1.67 -9.65
N MET A 146 16.59 -0.40 -9.57
CA MET A 146 17.26 0.63 -8.76
C MET A 146 17.24 0.27 -7.27
N LEU A 147 16.11 -0.22 -6.75
CA LEU A 147 15.98 -0.67 -5.36
C LEU A 147 16.95 -1.82 -5.04
N ALA A 148 17.06 -2.80 -5.94
CA ALA A 148 18.04 -3.88 -5.81
C ALA A 148 19.48 -3.35 -5.76
N LYS A 149 19.81 -2.40 -6.65
CA LYS A 149 21.15 -1.80 -6.71
C LYS A 149 21.47 -0.95 -5.47
N ALA A 150 20.49 -0.23 -4.95
CA ALA A 150 20.62 0.55 -3.71
C ALA A 150 20.91 -0.34 -2.49
N GLY A 151 20.46 -1.60 -2.49
CA GLY A 151 20.79 -2.57 -1.45
C GLY A 151 19.60 -3.25 -0.78
N LEU A 152 18.38 -3.08 -1.29
CA LEU A 152 17.25 -3.82 -0.74
C LEU A 152 17.43 -5.32 -0.98
N THR A 153 17.21 -6.07 0.09
CA THR A 153 17.27 -7.54 0.14
C THR A 153 15.89 -8.18 0.08
N HIS A 154 14.85 -7.43 0.46
CA HIS A 154 13.46 -7.88 0.50
C HIS A 154 12.55 -6.65 0.37
N ILE A 155 11.36 -6.80 -0.21
CA ILE A 155 10.30 -5.78 -0.15
C ILE A 155 8.99 -6.34 0.38
N ILE A 156 8.37 -5.65 1.32
CA ILE A 156 7.01 -5.87 1.79
C ILE A 156 6.15 -4.76 1.21
N THR A 157 5.11 -5.10 0.48
CA THR A 157 4.19 -4.16 -0.16
C THR A 157 2.75 -4.63 -0.03
N MET A 158 1.78 -3.81 -0.44
CA MET A 158 0.37 -4.15 -0.34
C MET A 158 -0.36 -3.89 -1.65
N ASP A 159 -1.11 -4.90 -2.11
CA ASP A 159 -1.98 -4.83 -3.28
C ASP A 159 -1.34 -4.22 -4.54
N LEU A 160 -0.23 -4.82 -5.00
CA LEU A 160 0.39 -4.46 -6.28
C LEU A 160 -0.64 -4.35 -7.42
N HIS A 161 -0.42 -3.36 -8.29
CA HIS A 161 -1.35 -3.05 -9.39
C HIS A 161 -1.64 -4.29 -10.28
N GLN A 162 -0.58 -5.06 -10.56
CA GLN A 162 -0.63 -6.37 -11.20
C GLN A 162 0.24 -7.32 -10.37
N LYS A 163 -0.21 -8.56 -10.16
CA LYS A 163 0.53 -9.54 -9.33
C LYS A 163 1.87 -9.92 -9.97
N GLU A 164 1.95 -9.83 -11.29
CA GLU A 164 3.12 -10.13 -12.11
C GLU A 164 4.30 -9.18 -11.83
N ILE A 165 4.03 -8.00 -11.24
CA ILE A 165 5.08 -7.06 -10.81
C ILE A 165 6.07 -7.72 -9.83
N GLN A 166 5.66 -8.75 -9.09
CA GLN A 166 6.59 -9.50 -8.23
C GLN A 166 7.78 -10.07 -9.01
N GLY A 167 7.58 -10.48 -10.26
CA GLY A 167 8.66 -10.98 -11.13
C GLY A 167 9.63 -9.89 -11.61
N PHE A 168 9.38 -8.61 -11.29
CA PHE A 168 10.32 -7.53 -11.63
C PHE A 168 11.50 -7.44 -10.66
N PHE A 169 11.34 -7.92 -9.43
CA PHE A 169 12.38 -7.88 -8.42
C PHE A 169 13.32 -9.07 -8.54
N SER A 170 14.60 -8.85 -8.30
CA SER A 170 15.62 -9.91 -8.24
C SER A 170 15.76 -10.52 -6.84
N PHE A 171 14.88 -10.14 -5.92
CA PHE A 171 14.89 -10.53 -4.52
C PHE A 171 13.45 -10.79 -4.04
N PRO A 172 13.24 -11.45 -2.88
CA PRO A 172 11.91 -11.82 -2.42
C PRO A 172 10.95 -10.64 -2.21
N VAL A 173 9.67 -10.86 -2.51
CA VAL A 173 8.60 -9.86 -2.45
C VAL A 173 7.41 -10.43 -1.69
N ASP A 174 7.08 -9.81 -0.56
CA ASP A 174 5.84 -10.06 0.17
C ASP A 174 4.77 -9.06 -0.29
N ASN A 175 3.85 -9.50 -1.15
CA ASN A 175 2.71 -8.69 -1.59
C ASN A 175 1.46 -9.01 -0.75
N LEU A 176 1.27 -8.25 0.31
CA LEU A 176 0.14 -8.36 1.22
C LEU A 176 -1.18 -7.96 0.54
N ARG A 177 -2.29 -8.44 1.09
CA ARG A 177 -3.65 -8.15 0.59
C ARG A 177 -4.42 -7.40 1.66
N ALA A 178 -4.99 -6.24 1.31
CA ALA A 178 -5.92 -5.50 2.17
C ALA A 178 -7.33 -6.10 2.17
N SER A 179 -7.60 -7.05 1.25
CA SER A 179 -8.95 -7.59 1.07
C SER A 179 -9.60 -8.19 2.31
N PRO A 180 -8.89 -8.86 3.26
CA PRO A 180 -9.53 -9.33 4.50
C PRO A 180 -10.11 -8.19 5.32
N PHE A 181 -9.37 -7.09 5.50
CA PHE A 181 -9.81 -5.92 6.24
C PHE A 181 -10.97 -5.19 5.56
N LEU A 182 -10.91 -5.05 4.24
CA LEU A 182 -11.98 -4.40 3.47
C LEU A 182 -13.26 -5.22 3.44
N ILE A 183 -13.16 -6.55 3.37
CA ILE A 183 -14.31 -7.45 3.45
C ILE A 183 -14.96 -7.37 4.83
N GLN A 184 -14.15 -7.41 5.90
CA GLN A 184 -14.64 -7.24 7.26
C GLN A 184 -15.39 -5.92 7.42
N TYR A 185 -14.81 -4.81 6.95
CA TYR A 185 -15.44 -3.50 6.99
C TYR A 185 -16.79 -3.48 6.23
N ILE A 186 -16.87 -4.09 5.05
CA ILE A 186 -18.13 -4.18 4.28
C ILE A 186 -19.20 -4.93 5.09
N GLN A 187 -18.82 -5.99 5.81
CA GLN A 187 -19.77 -6.79 6.58
C GLN A 187 -20.23 -6.11 7.87
N GLU A 188 -19.38 -5.31 8.49
CA GLU A 188 -19.63 -4.64 9.77
C GLU A 188 -20.32 -3.28 9.59
N GLU A 189 -19.91 -2.49 8.60
CA GLU A 189 -20.25 -1.07 8.50
C GLU A 189 -21.22 -0.74 7.35
N ILE A 190 -21.45 -1.64 6.39
CA ILE A 190 -22.40 -1.39 5.28
C ILE A 190 -23.74 -2.05 5.60
N PRO A 191 -24.81 -1.26 5.83
CA PRO A 191 -26.14 -1.79 6.05
C PRO A 191 -26.62 -2.59 4.83
N ASP A 192 -27.25 -3.74 5.09
CA ASP A 192 -27.80 -4.62 4.04
C ASP A 192 -26.81 -4.94 2.90
N TYR A 193 -25.52 -5.17 3.23
CA TYR A 193 -24.50 -5.50 2.24
C TYR A 193 -24.85 -6.74 1.40
N ARG A 194 -25.76 -7.61 1.88
CA ARG A 194 -26.24 -8.80 1.17
C ARG A 194 -27.04 -8.48 -0.08
N ASN A 195 -27.66 -7.30 -0.13
CA ASN A 195 -28.36 -6.78 -1.30
C ASN A 195 -27.46 -5.91 -2.20
N ALA A 196 -26.17 -5.78 -1.87
CA ALA A 196 -25.23 -5.02 -2.66
C ALA A 196 -24.69 -5.83 -3.86
N ILE A 197 -24.20 -5.11 -4.87
CA ILE A 197 -23.50 -5.67 -6.03
C ILE A 197 -22.09 -5.11 -6.05
N ILE A 198 -21.10 -5.98 -6.26
CA ILE A 198 -19.71 -5.55 -6.44
C ILE A 198 -19.55 -5.04 -7.88
N VAL A 199 -19.06 -3.82 -8.03
CA VAL A 199 -18.90 -3.19 -9.35
C VAL A 199 -17.41 -3.05 -9.69
N ALA A 200 -17.01 -3.60 -10.83
CA ALA A 200 -15.72 -3.35 -11.44
C ALA A 200 -15.79 -2.11 -12.33
N LYS A 201 -14.99 -1.08 -12.02
CA LYS A 201 -14.91 0.16 -12.82
C LYS A 201 -14.48 -0.04 -14.27
N SER A 202 -13.71 -1.09 -14.55
CA SER A 202 -13.19 -1.39 -15.87
C SER A 202 -12.93 -2.90 -16.02
N PRO A 203 -12.81 -3.42 -17.25
CA PRO A 203 -12.45 -4.82 -17.48
C PRO A 203 -11.13 -5.22 -16.79
N SER A 204 -10.17 -4.29 -16.71
CA SER A 204 -8.89 -4.53 -16.02
C SER A 204 -9.03 -4.70 -14.50
N ALA A 205 -10.08 -4.14 -13.89
CA ALA A 205 -10.38 -4.29 -12.46
C ALA A 205 -11.27 -5.50 -12.17
N ALA A 206 -11.85 -6.14 -13.20
CA ALA A 206 -12.83 -7.23 -13.05
C ALA A 206 -12.30 -8.38 -12.20
N LYS A 207 -11.06 -8.84 -12.41
CA LYS A 207 -10.45 -9.90 -11.60
C LYS A 207 -10.37 -9.56 -10.10
N ARG A 208 -10.09 -8.28 -9.78
CA ARG A 208 -10.05 -7.82 -8.39
C ARG A 208 -11.46 -7.82 -7.81
N ALA A 209 -12.42 -7.21 -8.51
CA ALA A 209 -13.81 -7.14 -8.10
C ALA A 209 -14.45 -8.53 -7.92
N GLN A 210 -14.18 -9.45 -8.86
CA GLN A 210 -14.61 -10.84 -8.80
C GLN A 210 -14.14 -11.52 -7.50
N SER A 211 -12.88 -11.32 -7.09
CA SER A 211 -12.38 -11.87 -5.84
C SER A 211 -13.13 -11.36 -4.60
N TYR A 212 -13.67 -10.14 -4.61
CA TYR A 212 -14.54 -9.64 -3.54
C TYR A 212 -15.94 -10.25 -3.65
N ALA A 213 -16.52 -10.29 -4.85
CA ALA A 213 -17.85 -10.85 -5.10
C ALA A 213 -17.95 -12.32 -4.66
N GLU A 214 -16.94 -13.14 -4.97
CA GLU A 214 -16.87 -14.55 -4.57
C GLU A 214 -16.80 -14.71 -3.04
N ARG A 215 -16.00 -13.89 -2.35
CA ARG A 215 -15.83 -13.97 -0.89
C ARG A 215 -17.07 -13.46 -0.13
N LEU A 216 -17.74 -12.44 -0.66
CA LEU A 216 -18.97 -11.89 -0.07
C LEU A 216 -20.24 -12.65 -0.51
N ARG A 217 -20.14 -13.51 -1.53
CA ARG A 217 -21.26 -14.18 -2.22
C ARG A 217 -22.27 -13.19 -2.78
N LEU A 218 -21.79 -12.19 -3.50
CA LEU A 218 -22.59 -11.13 -4.12
C LEU A 218 -22.50 -11.18 -5.64
N GLY A 219 -23.43 -10.49 -6.31
CA GLY A 219 -23.35 -10.27 -7.76
C GLY A 219 -22.13 -9.43 -8.16
N LEU A 220 -21.68 -9.61 -9.39
CA LEU A 220 -20.61 -8.83 -10.00
C LEU A 220 -21.15 -8.10 -11.23
N ALA A 221 -20.96 -6.79 -11.28
CA ALA A 221 -21.17 -5.97 -12.47
C ALA A 221 -19.83 -5.43 -12.98
N VAL A 222 -19.65 -5.35 -14.29
CA VAL A 222 -18.44 -4.80 -14.91
C VAL A 222 -18.83 -3.66 -15.82
N MET A 223 -18.32 -2.46 -15.54
CA MET A 223 -18.48 -1.32 -16.42
C MET A 223 -17.52 -1.44 -17.60
N HIS A 224 -18.06 -1.23 -18.80
CA HIS A 224 -17.33 -1.14 -20.04
C HIS A 224 -17.72 0.16 -20.73
N GLY A 225 -16.71 0.96 -21.09
CA GLY A 225 -16.90 2.23 -21.78
C GLY A 225 -15.59 2.64 -22.44
N GLU A 226 -15.69 3.32 -23.57
CA GLU A 226 -14.51 3.83 -24.27
C GLU A 226 -13.91 4.98 -23.48
N ALA A 227 -12.65 4.85 -23.08
CA ALA A 227 -11.91 5.97 -22.55
C ALA A 227 -11.63 6.92 -23.72
N HIS A 228 -12.25 8.09 -23.74
CA HIS A 228 -11.83 9.21 -24.58
C HIS A 228 -10.45 9.67 -24.06
N GLN A 229 -9.39 8.93 -24.42
CA GLN A 229 -8.05 9.42 -24.22
C GLN A 229 -7.90 10.63 -25.13
N LEU A 230 -7.66 11.81 -24.55
CA LEU A 230 -7.13 12.97 -25.28
C LEU A 230 -5.66 12.72 -25.69
N GLU A 231 -5.38 11.54 -26.23
CA GLU A 231 -4.19 11.30 -27.03
C GLU A 231 -4.69 11.18 -28.46
N SER A 232 -4.29 12.14 -29.29
CA SER A 232 -4.46 12.11 -30.74
C SER A 232 -4.17 10.70 -31.27
N ASN A 233 -5.23 9.98 -31.62
CA ASN A 233 -5.16 8.80 -32.47
C ASN A 233 -4.74 9.25 -33.87
N MET A 234 -3.47 9.63 -34.03
CA MET A 234 -2.84 9.52 -35.34
C MET A 234 -2.60 8.02 -35.49
N ALA A 235 -3.52 7.37 -36.20
CA ALA A 235 -3.43 5.96 -36.52
C ALA A 235 -2.13 5.73 -37.30
N ASP A 236 -1.13 5.13 -36.66
CA ASP A 236 0.02 4.58 -37.37
C ASP A 236 -0.52 3.41 -38.20
N GLY A 237 -0.84 3.68 -39.47
CA GLY A 237 -1.54 2.82 -40.43
C GLY A 237 -0.78 1.55 -40.84
N TRP A 238 -0.15 0.89 -39.88
CA TRP A 238 0.71 -0.27 -40.07
C TRP A 238 -0.02 -1.60 -39.98
N HIS A 239 -1.31 -1.62 -39.58
CA HIS A 239 -2.06 -2.87 -39.39
C HIS A 239 -3.38 -2.93 -40.18
N SER A 240 -3.58 -2.04 -41.16
CA SER A 240 -4.72 -2.14 -42.08
C SER A 240 -4.24 -2.75 -43.41
N PRO A 241 -4.80 -3.87 -43.89
CA PRO A 241 -4.62 -4.27 -45.29
C PRO A 241 -5.21 -3.18 -46.21
N PRO A 242 -4.72 -3.01 -47.45
CA PRO A 242 -5.18 -1.94 -48.32
C PRO A 242 -6.69 -2.07 -48.56
N SER A 243 -7.43 -0.99 -48.30
CA SER A 243 -8.87 -0.94 -48.51
C SER A 243 -9.18 -1.01 -50.01
N SER A 244 -9.68 -2.14 -50.50
CA SER A 244 -10.36 -2.20 -51.78
C SER A 244 -11.66 -1.39 -51.68
N ARG A 245 -11.78 -0.33 -52.49
CA ARG A 245 -13.02 0.44 -52.61
C ARG A 245 -14.13 -0.45 -53.16
N THR A 246 -15.23 -0.59 -52.42
CA THR A 246 -16.51 -0.98 -53.01
C THR A 246 -17.64 -0.30 -52.23
N THR A 247 -18.38 0.53 -52.95
CA THR A 247 -19.62 1.22 -52.58
C THR A 247 -20.72 0.26 -52.17
N THR A 248 -21.44 0.53 -51.08
CA THR A 248 -22.93 0.73 -51.01
C THR A 248 -23.48 0.61 -49.56
N GLY A 249 -24.26 1.63 -49.16
CA GLY A 249 -25.63 1.45 -48.62
C GLY A 249 -25.91 1.04 -47.16
N HIS A 250 -26.60 1.95 -46.45
CA HIS A 250 -27.76 1.74 -45.54
C HIS A 250 -27.63 1.76 -43.99
N THR A 251 -28.03 2.92 -43.44
CA THR A 251 -29.08 3.21 -42.43
C THR A 251 -29.39 2.26 -41.24
N GLY A 252 -29.19 2.81 -40.02
CA GLY A 252 -30.24 2.99 -39.01
C GLY A 252 -30.29 2.03 -37.81
N LEU A 253 -30.24 2.58 -36.58
CA LEU A 253 -31.24 2.39 -35.48
C LEU A 253 -30.75 2.99 -34.15
N GLU A 254 -31.55 3.92 -33.60
CA GLU A 254 -31.44 4.46 -32.23
C GLU A 254 -32.07 3.51 -31.19
N LEU A 255 -31.60 3.58 -29.94
CA LEU A 255 -32.18 2.93 -28.76
C LEU A 255 -32.37 3.97 -27.62
N PRO A 256 -33.50 3.97 -26.89
CA PRO A 256 -33.75 4.95 -25.83
C PRO A 256 -33.34 4.49 -24.41
N SER A 257 -32.83 5.49 -23.68
CA SER A 257 -32.80 5.83 -22.24
C SER A 257 -33.29 4.86 -21.12
N ALA A 258 -32.33 4.55 -20.24
CA ALA A 258 -32.28 4.64 -18.77
C ALA A 258 -33.33 3.98 -17.83
N ALA A 259 -32.82 3.15 -16.92
CA ALA A 259 -33.34 2.93 -15.57
C ALA A 259 -32.19 3.03 -14.54
N GLN A 260 -32.38 3.86 -13.52
CA GLN A 260 -31.34 4.34 -12.62
C GLN A 260 -31.23 3.44 -11.37
N THR A 261 -30.20 2.61 -11.30
CA THR A 261 -29.84 1.82 -10.09
C THR A 261 -28.72 2.53 -9.35
N ARG A 262 -28.83 2.66 -8.02
CA ARG A 262 -27.80 3.26 -7.17
C ARG A 262 -26.56 2.35 -7.13
N CYS A 263 -25.54 2.72 -7.89
CA CYS A 263 -24.22 2.06 -7.89
C CYS A 263 -23.30 2.68 -6.84
N PHE A 264 -22.74 1.86 -5.96
CA PHE A 264 -21.58 2.25 -5.17
C PHE A 264 -20.30 2.02 -5.98
N LEU A 265 -19.66 3.13 -6.39
CA LEU A 265 -18.36 3.08 -7.05
C LEU A 265 -17.27 2.79 -6.02
N PHE A 266 -16.58 1.66 -6.15
CA PHE A 266 -15.29 1.47 -5.52
C PHE A 266 -14.23 2.23 -6.33
N THR A 267 -14.05 3.51 -5.99
CA THR A 267 -12.81 4.23 -6.30
C THR A 267 -11.79 3.94 -5.20
N SER A 268 -10.55 3.69 -5.61
CA SER A 268 -9.40 3.95 -4.73
C SER A 268 -9.44 5.44 -4.35
N PRO A 269 -9.08 5.83 -3.10
CA PRO A 269 -9.02 7.25 -2.71
C PRO A 269 -7.84 7.90 -3.43
N GLN A 270 -8.01 8.23 -4.72
CA GLN A 270 -6.95 8.81 -5.55
C GLN A 270 -7.47 9.86 -6.54
N THR A 271 -8.69 10.37 -6.35
CA THR A 271 -9.17 11.54 -7.10
C THR A 271 -10.09 12.37 -6.20
N LEU A 272 -9.49 13.25 -5.42
CA LEU A 272 -10.06 14.56 -5.09
C LEU A 272 -9.01 15.57 -5.54
N SER A 273 -9.49 16.51 -6.36
CA SER A 273 -8.81 17.61 -7.03
C SER A 273 -7.86 18.40 -6.14
#